data_AF-A0A4R6UZF6-F1
#
_entry.id   AF-A0A4R6UZF6-F1
#
_cell.length_a   1.000
_cell.length_b   1.000
_cell.length_c   1.000
_cell.angle_alpha   90.00
_cell.angle_beta   90.00
_cell.angle_gamma   90.00
#
_symmetry.space_group_name_H-M   'P 1'
#
loop_
_entity.id
_entity.type
_entity.pdbx_description
1 polymer ?
#
loop_
_entity_poly.entity_id
_entity_poly.type
_entity_poly.pdbx_seq_one_letter_code
_entity_poly.pdbx_strand_id
1 'polypeptide(L)'
;MDPQQNPPYGTGPWYGPPPGQYQPPSGPYPSGPRPLPPQYQAPGPWPPPPPPYASRRRTGLVVGFAAGGAALALLTAVVLVVALGSRPAGVSDLAALHEPIVSEFDEDPYMGIADFDGEHTVYVNLYLYEVYGSEELRDGARRTFRIVWANLPGSFDQVSVSLVGSDGSPTVELMTSAELEDAFGPRPDGLASAPVETDGRAPALNRPGECSWEHGYCDELSETLASEQTRILIRRGCPEVDLREFPERPASIHIHEEYDFHSSMTFLLNSPTSGDYLTVSVSDDSAEFAQVSCSVGGEWFDQVYSRAEYDQAV
;
A
#
# COMPACT_ATOMS: atom_id res chain seq x y z
N MET A 1 9.32 48.30 -25.51
CA MET A 1 8.51 47.91 -26.68
C MET A 1 7.48 46.93 -26.17
N ASP A 2 6.21 47.32 -26.32
CA ASP A 2 5.00 46.53 -26.02
C ASP A 2 4.95 45.21 -26.83
N PRO A 3 4.10 44.25 -26.42
CA PRO A 3 4.05 42.87 -26.87
C PRO A 3 3.23 42.72 -28.17
N GLN A 4 3.56 41.71 -28.97
CA GLN A 4 2.63 41.14 -29.96
C GLN A 4 2.21 39.76 -29.44
N GLN A 5 1.01 39.57 -28.89
CA GLN A 5 -0.33 39.56 -29.51
C GLN A 5 -0.49 38.51 -30.63
N ASN A 6 -1.25 37.47 -30.27
CA ASN A 6 -1.86 36.42 -31.08
C ASN A 6 -2.62 36.93 -32.32
N PRO A 7 -3.04 35.99 -33.18
CA PRO A 7 -4.45 35.94 -33.53
C PRO A 7 -5.15 34.63 -33.11
N PRO A 8 -6.44 34.72 -32.75
CA PRO A 8 -7.28 33.62 -32.34
C PRO A 8 -7.93 32.92 -33.55
N TYR A 9 -8.11 31.61 -33.47
CA TYR A 9 -9.15 30.90 -34.21
C TYR A 9 -10.02 30.21 -33.15
N GLY A 10 -11.32 30.44 -32.98
CA GLY A 10 -12.30 31.05 -33.88
C GLY A 10 -13.27 30.00 -34.41
N THR A 11 -14.24 29.59 -33.57
CA THR A 11 -15.67 29.34 -33.88
C THR A 11 -16.02 28.33 -35.00
N GLY A 12 -16.54 27.11 -34.74
CA GLY A 12 -17.88 26.70 -34.24
C GLY A 12 -18.46 25.61 -35.19
N PRO A 13 -19.69 25.03 -35.06
CA PRO A 13 -20.68 24.99 -33.97
C PRO A 13 -21.12 23.56 -33.50
N TRP A 14 -21.68 23.49 -32.27
CA TRP A 14 -22.90 22.77 -31.78
C TRP A 14 -23.23 21.36 -32.38
N TYR A 15 -23.54 20.31 -31.61
CA TYR A 15 -24.80 20.09 -30.88
C TYR A 15 -24.64 18.99 -29.81
N GLY A 16 -24.92 19.32 -28.54
CA GLY A 16 -25.46 18.37 -27.57
C GLY A 16 -26.96 18.19 -27.80
N PRO A 17 -27.56 17.05 -27.44
CA PRO A 17 -28.99 16.85 -27.61
C PRO A 17 -29.80 17.66 -26.57
N PRO A 18 -30.82 18.44 -26.97
CA PRO A 18 -31.73 19.08 -26.03
C PRO A 18 -32.86 18.11 -25.59
N PRO A 19 -33.50 18.36 -24.44
CA PRO A 19 -34.47 17.45 -23.83
C PRO A 19 -35.90 17.65 -24.35
N GLY A 20 -36.63 16.53 -24.50
CA GLY A 20 -38.09 16.43 -24.46
C GLY A 20 -38.85 16.95 -25.69
N GLN A 21 -39.53 16.05 -26.40
CA GLN A 21 -40.90 16.28 -26.92
C GLN A 21 -41.55 14.97 -27.41
N TYR A 22 -42.78 14.76 -26.96
CA TYR A 22 -43.74 13.73 -27.35
C TYR A 22 -44.13 13.85 -28.85
N GLN A 23 -44.25 12.73 -29.57
CA GLN A 23 -45.34 12.53 -30.55
C GLN A 23 -45.52 11.05 -30.95
N PRO A 24 -46.77 10.55 -31.07
CA PRO A 24 -47.09 9.14 -31.30
C PRO A 24 -47.15 8.79 -32.80
N PRO A 25 -47.08 7.50 -33.19
CA PRO A 25 -47.40 7.11 -34.56
C PRO A 25 -48.92 7.13 -34.76
N SER A 26 -49.38 8.07 -35.58
CA SER A 26 -50.68 8.07 -36.22
C SER A 26 -50.81 6.88 -37.17
N GLY A 27 -51.87 6.09 -37.01
CA GLY A 27 -52.26 5.07 -37.98
C GLY A 27 -52.95 5.66 -39.21
N PRO A 28 -53.24 4.81 -40.21
CA PRO A 28 -54.33 5.04 -41.15
C PRO A 28 -55.48 4.02 -40.94
N TYR A 29 -56.72 4.51 -40.87
CA TYR A 29 -57.97 3.76 -41.13
C TYR A 29 -58.55 4.27 -42.49
N PRO A 30 -59.62 3.71 -43.14
CA PRO A 30 -60.42 2.48 -42.93
C PRO A 30 -60.80 1.72 -44.25
N SER A 31 -61.35 0.50 -44.17
CA SER A 31 -62.27 -0.04 -45.22
C SER A 31 -63.24 -1.13 -44.72
N GLY A 32 -64.40 -0.68 -44.21
CA GLY A 32 -65.75 -1.31 -44.24
C GLY A 32 -66.02 -2.70 -43.63
N PRO A 33 -67.30 -3.14 -43.49
CA PRO A 33 -68.52 -2.41 -43.14
C PRO A 33 -69.10 -2.81 -41.75
N ARG A 34 -69.84 -1.89 -41.12
CA ARG A 34 -70.78 -2.12 -39.98
C ARG A 34 -72.23 -2.09 -40.52
N PRO A 35 -73.31 -2.44 -39.78
CA PRO A 35 -73.47 -3.24 -38.54
C PRO A 35 -74.63 -4.27 -38.61
N LEU A 36 -74.82 -5.11 -37.59
CA LEU A 36 -76.13 -5.67 -37.24
C LEU A 36 -76.40 -5.55 -35.72
N PRO A 37 -77.65 -5.24 -35.29
CA PRO A 37 -78.02 -5.04 -33.89
C PRO A 37 -78.17 -6.38 -33.11
N PRO A 38 -78.24 -6.36 -31.77
CA PRO A 38 -78.04 -7.56 -30.95
C PRO A 38 -79.25 -8.48 -31.05
N GLN A 39 -79.01 -9.74 -31.40
CA GLN A 39 -80.05 -10.77 -31.32
C GLN A 39 -80.04 -11.37 -29.91
N TYR A 40 -81.12 -11.10 -29.18
CA TYR A 40 -81.52 -11.82 -27.98
C TYR A 40 -81.59 -13.32 -28.28
N GLN A 41 -80.75 -14.11 -27.62
CA GLN A 41 -81.00 -15.54 -27.44
C GLN A 41 -81.45 -15.79 -26.00
N ALA A 42 -82.51 -16.58 -25.88
CA ALA A 42 -83.19 -16.99 -24.66
C ALA A 42 -82.26 -17.79 -23.71
N PRO A 43 -82.58 -17.88 -22.41
CA PRO A 43 -81.66 -18.36 -21.40
C PRO A 43 -81.43 -19.88 -21.53
N GLY A 44 -80.17 -20.27 -21.68
CA GLY A 44 -79.75 -21.66 -21.51
C GLY A 44 -79.79 -22.09 -20.04
N PRO A 45 -79.91 -23.40 -19.77
CA PRO A 45 -80.07 -23.94 -18.42
C PRO A 45 -78.88 -23.59 -17.51
N TRP A 46 -79.19 -23.24 -16.26
CA TRP A 46 -78.23 -22.89 -15.22
C TRP A 46 -77.10 -23.94 -15.09
N PRO A 47 -75.82 -23.54 -15.09
CA PRO A 47 -74.75 -24.42 -14.65
C PRO A 47 -74.83 -24.65 -13.13
N PRO A 48 -74.41 -25.83 -12.62
CA PRO A 48 -74.58 -26.26 -11.23
C PRO A 48 -73.84 -25.36 -10.22
N PRO A 49 -74.25 -25.36 -8.94
CA PRO A 49 -73.63 -24.53 -7.91
C PRO A 49 -72.12 -24.81 -7.78
N PRO A 50 -71.28 -23.80 -7.49
CA PRO A 50 -69.85 -24.00 -7.33
C PRO A 50 -69.56 -24.89 -6.11
N PRO A 51 -68.52 -25.74 -6.15
CA PRO A 51 -68.10 -26.52 -4.99
C PRO A 51 -67.61 -25.59 -3.87
N PRO A 52 -67.73 -26.01 -2.60
CA PRO A 52 -67.47 -25.17 -1.45
C PRO A 52 -66.01 -24.70 -1.42
N TYR A 53 -65.84 -23.42 -1.10
CA TYR A 53 -64.58 -22.69 -0.96
C TYR A 53 -63.46 -23.55 -0.36
N ALA A 54 -62.52 -23.98 -1.22
CA ALA A 54 -61.20 -24.35 -0.76
C ALA A 54 -60.52 -23.06 -0.29
N SER A 55 -60.37 -22.92 1.03
CA SER A 55 -59.61 -21.85 1.66
C SER A 55 -58.18 -21.88 1.14
N ARG A 56 -57.88 -21.04 0.14
CA ARG A 56 -56.52 -20.84 -0.35
C ARG A 56 -55.74 -20.09 0.73
N ARG A 57 -55.14 -20.84 1.66
CA ARG A 57 -54.15 -20.30 2.59
C ARG A 57 -53.07 -19.61 1.77
N ARG A 58 -52.98 -18.28 1.90
CA ARG A 58 -51.78 -17.53 1.53
C ARG A 58 -50.72 -17.85 2.56
N THR A 59 -50.03 -18.97 2.41
CA THR A 59 -48.73 -19.17 3.05
C THR A 59 -47.77 -18.23 2.32
N GLY A 60 -47.42 -17.15 3.01
CA GLY A 60 -46.53 -16.12 2.49
C GLY A 60 -45.21 -16.73 2.04
N LEU A 61 -44.80 -16.38 0.83
CA LEU A 61 -43.43 -16.53 0.38
C LEU A 61 -42.60 -15.46 1.14
N VAL A 62 -42.22 -15.78 2.37
CA VAL A 62 -41.16 -15.08 3.11
C VAL A 62 -39.96 -16.02 3.15
N VAL A 63 -39.44 -16.36 1.98
CA VAL A 63 -38.16 -17.06 1.83
C VAL A 63 -37.44 -16.37 0.68
N GLY A 64 -36.85 -15.23 0.99
CA GLY A 64 -36.15 -14.38 0.02
C GLY A 64 -35.46 -13.18 0.67
N PHE A 65 -35.97 -12.72 1.83
CA PHE A 65 -35.33 -11.64 2.58
C PHE A 65 -34.33 -12.12 3.65
N ALA A 66 -34.45 -13.34 4.16
CA ALA A 66 -33.51 -13.85 5.16
C ALA A 66 -32.16 -14.25 4.55
N ALA A 67 -32.14 -14.88 3.37
CA ALA A 67 -30.90 -15.24 2.68
C ALA A 67 -30.22 -14.01 2.04
N GLY A 68 -31.01 -13.10 1.44
CA GLY A 68 -30.50 -11.83 0.91
C GLY A 68 -30.03 -10.89 2.02
N GLY A 69 -30.75 -10.82 3.14
CA GLY A 69 -30.38 -10.03 4.31
C GLY A 69 -29.17 -10.61 5.06
N ALA A 70 -29.06 -11.93 5.18
CA ALA A 70 -27.88 -12.57 5.76
C ALA A 70 -26.65 -12.41 4.86
N ALA A 71 -26.79 -12.54 3.54
CA ALA A 71 -25.71 -12.30 2.59
C ALA A 71 -25.29 -10.82 2.55
N LEU A 72 -26.25 -9.88 2.59
CA LEU A 72 -25.97 -8.45 2.68
C LEU A 72 -25.34 -8.09 4.02
N ALA A 73 -25.80 -8.66 5.13
CA ALA A 73 -25.21 -8.47 6.46
C ALA A 73 -23.80 -9.07 6.55
N LEU A 74 -23.56 -10.24 5.95
CA LEU A 74 -22.23 -10.83 5.82
C LEU A 74 -21.32 -9.95 4.96
N LEU A 75 -21.79 -9.48 3.80
CA LEU A 75 -21.03 -8.56 2.96
C LEU A 75 -20.74 -7.25 3.69
N THR A 76 -21.71 -6.71 4.42
CA THR A 76 -21.54 -5.48 5.21
C THR A 76 -20.59 -5.72 6.38
N ALA A 77 -20.66 -6.87 7.05
CA ALA A 77 -19.75 -7.25 8.12
C ALA A 77 -18.33 -7.50 7.60
N VAL A 78 -18.18 -8.14 6.44
CA VAL A 78 -16.88 -8.33 5.79
C VAL A 78 -16.32 -6.99 5.33
N VAL A 79 -17.14 -6.13 4.71
CA VAL A 79 -16.74 -4.76 4.34
C VAL A 79 -16.41 -3.94 5.58
N LEU A 80 -17.16 -4.08 6.69
CA LEU A 80 -16.85 -3.43 7.96
C LEU A 80 -15.56 -3.98 8.57
N VAL A 81 -15.31 -5.29 8.54
CA VAL A 81 -14.06 -5.89 9.04
C VAL A 81 -12.87 -5.51 8.16
N VAL A 82 -13.06 -5.36 6.85
CA VAL A 82 -12.02 -4.92 5.92
C VAL A 82 -11.81 -3.40 6.00
N ALA A 83 -12.85 -2.62 6.30
CA ALA A 83 -12.78 -1.16 6.39
C ALA A 83 -12.51 -0.63 7.81
N LEU A 84 -12.73 -1.43 8.86
CA LEU A 84 -12.51 -1.07 10.27
C LEU A 84 -11.48 -1.98 10.96
N GLY A 85 -11.19 -3.16 10.40
CA GLY A 85 -10.09 -3.97 10.89
C GLY A 85 -8.78 -3.25 10.63
N SER A 86 -7.92 -3.19 11.65
CA SER A 86 -6.58 -2.67 11.47
C SER A 86 -5.85 -3.54 10.47
N ARG A 87 -5.46 -2.98 9.32
CA ARG A 87 -4.57 -3.66 8.39
C ARG A 87 -3.13 -3.49 8.90
N PRO A 88 -2.23 -4.46 8.72
CA PRO A 88 -0.81 -4.23 8.95
C PRO A 88 -0.31 -3.04 8.13
N ALA A 89 0.65 -2.29 8.69
CA ALA A 89 1.37 -1.27 7.96
C ALA A 89 2.10 -1.92 6.77
N GLY A 90 1.93 -1.37 5.58
CA GLY A 90 2.60 -1.78 4.34
C GLY A 90 3.76 -0.86 3.99
N VAL A 91 4.59 -1.25 3.03
CA VAL A 91 5.77 -0.45 2.63
C VAL A 91 5.37 0.93 2.09
N SER A 92 4.22 1.05 1.42
CA SER A 92 3.73 2.35 0.94
C SER A 92 3.36 3.30 2.08
N ASP A 93 3.02 2.79 3.26
CA ASP A 93 2.67 3.62 4.42
C ASP A 93 3.88 4.37 4.99
N LEU A 94 5.10 3.89 4.71
CA LEU A 94 6.33 4.58 5.11
C LEU A 94 6.45 5.96 4.49
N ALA A 95 5.76 6.22 3.37
CA ALA A 95 5.67 7.56 2.77
C ALA A 95 5.19 8.62 3.77
N ALA A 96 4.24 8.25 4.64
CA ALA A 96 3.67 9.16 5.65
C ALA A 96 4.69 9.59 6.73
N LEU A 97 5.85 8.92 6.80
CA LEU A 97 6.90 9.21 7.77
C LEU A 97 8.03 10.05 7.19
N HIS A 98 8.22 10.04 5.87
CA HIS A 98 9.37 10.65 5.23
C HIS A 98 9.46 12.15 5.53
N GLU A 99 8.46 12.93 5.13
CA GLU A 99 8.43 14.39 5.35
C GLU A 99 8.47 14.79 6.84
N PRO A 100 7.72 14.15 7.77
CA PRO A 100 7.86 14.45 9.19
C PRO A 100 9.26 14.20 9.76
N ILE A 101 9.97 13.16 9.28
CA ILE A 101 11.33 12.86 9.74
C ILE A 101 12.32 13.85 9.12
N VAL A 102 12.26 14.09 7.82
CA VAL A 102 13.12 15.07 7.13
C VAL A 102 12.93 16.45 7.75
N SER A 103 11.70 16.87 8.03
CA SER A 103 11.44 18.16 8.68
C SER A 103 11.98 18.26 10.11
N GLU A 104 12.12 17.14 10.83
CA GLU A 104 12.62 17.12 12.21
C GLU A 104 14.15 17.06 12.28
N PHE A 105 14.77 16.33 11.35
CA PHE A 105 16.20 16.01 11.41
C PHE A 105 17.04 16.61 10.27
N ASP A 106 16.42 17.15 9.23
CA ASP A 106 17.07 17.59 7.98
C ASP A 106 17.83 16.46 7.29
N GLU A 107 17.36 15.22 7.46
CA GLU A 107 18.02 14.00 6.99
C GLU A 107 17.00 13.02 6.39
N ASP A 108 17.41 12.38 5.30
CA ASP A 108 16.60 11.38 4.61
C ASP A 108 16.59 10.05 5.37
N PRO A 109 15.41 9.57 5.82
CA PRO A 109 15.33 8.31 6.55
C PRO A 109 15.43 7.09 5.65
N TYR A 110 16.23 6.12 6.11
CA TYR A 110 16.15 4.74 5.64
C TYR A 110 15.08 4.01 6.44
N MET A 111 14.01 3.56 5.78
CA MET A 111 12.88 2.92 6.46
C MET A 111 12.54 1.57 5.86
N GLY A 112 11.95 0.71 6.67
CA GLY A 112 11.61 -0.65 6.28
C GLY A 112 10.51 -1.26 7.14
N ILE A 113 9.96 -2.37 6.66
CA ILE A 113 9.00 -3.22 7.39
C ILE A 113 9.48 -4.66 7.28
N ALA A 114 9.59 -5.33 8.43
CA ALA A 114 9.95 -6.75 8.50
C ALA A 114 9.31 -7.42 9.71
N ASP A 115 9.19 -8.74 9.65
CA ASP A 115 8.74 -9.56 10.78
C ASP A 115 9.96 -10.05 11.57
N PHE A 116 10.04 -9.70 12.87
CA PHE A 116 11.06 -10.21 13.79
C PHE A 116 10.39 -10.99 14.91
N ASP A 117 10.77 -12.26 15.08
CA ASP A 117 10.18 -13.16 16.09
C ASP A 117 8.64 -13.25 16.04
N GLY A 118 8.05 -12.99 14.87
CA GLY A 118 6.61 -12.97 14.65
C GLY A 118 5.92 -11.62 14.91
N GLU A 119 6.69 -10.58 15.21
CA GLU A 119 6.22 -9.21 15.45
C GLU A 119 6.42 -8.34 14.19
N HIS A 120 5.34 -7.69 13.72
CA HIS A 120 5.35 -6.79 12.58
C HIS A 120 6.07 -5.49 12.94
N THR A 121 7.29 -5.35 12.45
CA THR A 121 8.25 -4.34 12.92
C THR A 121 8.48 -3.26 11.88
N VAL A 122 8.36 -2.01 12.31
CA VAL A 122 8.77 -0.83 11.53
C VAL A 122 10.20 -0.49 11.90
N TYR A 123 11.08 -0.42 10.91
CA TYR A 123 12.48 -0.03 11.08
C TYR A 123 12.71 1.37 10.52
N VAL A 124 13.38 2.22 11.32
CA VAL A 124 13.82 3.55 10.89
C VAL A 124 15.30 3.71 11.23
N ASN A 125 16.10 4.08 10.24
CA ASN A 125 17.52 4.39 10.37
C ASN A 125 17.82 5.78 9.83
N LEU A 126 18.63 6.52 10.59
CA LEU A 126 19.07 7.88 10.25
C LEU A 126 20.54 8.05 10.61
N TYR A 127 21.25 8.78 9.77
CA TYR A 127 22.56 9.30 10.09
C TYR A 127 22.41 10.77 10.47
N LEU A 128 22.77 11.13 11.70
CA LEU A 128 22.62 12.49 12.22
C LEU A 128 23.99 13.17 12.28
N TYR A 129 24.24 14.07 11.33
CA TYR A 129 25.43 14.91 11.34
C TYR A 129 25.43 15.84 12.55
N GLU A 130 26.62 16.13 13.07
CA GLU A 130 26.84 17.04 14.21
C GLU A 130 26.26 16.58 15.57
N VAL A 131 25.59 15.43 15.64
CA VAL A 131 25.15 14.82 16.90
C VAL A 131 26.27 13.95 17.47
N TYR A 132 26.59 14.17 18.75
CA TYR A 132 27.65 13.45 19.46
C TYR A 132 27.12 12.78 20.73
N GLY A 133 27.33 11.48 20.84
CA GLY A 133 27.10 10.72 22.06
C GLY A 133 25.67 10.21 22.24
N SER A 134 25.57 9.17 23.07
CA SER A 134 24.36 8.34 23.17
C SER A 134 23.13 9.02 23.77
N GLU A 135 23.27 10.12 24.51
CA GLU A 135 22.11 10.79 25.13
C GLU A 135 21.31 11.58 24.09
N GLU A 136 21.98 12.37 23.26
CA GLU A 136 21.34 13.11 22.16
C GLU A 136 20.75 12.16 21.12
N LEU A 137 21.42 11.04 20.84
CA LEU A 137 20.88 9.98 19.98
C LEU A 137 19.63 9.33 20.59
N ARG A 138 19.60 9.04 21.90
CA ARG A 138 18.38 8.52 22.55
C ARG A 138 17.22 9.51 22.50
N ASP A 139 17.50 10.80 22.69
CA ASP A 139 16.51 11.84 22.54
C ASP A 139 15.99 11.93 21.09
N GLY A 140 16.88 11.79 20.10
CA GLY A 140 16.52 11.64 18.69
C GLY A 140 15.60 10.44 18.48
N ALA A 141 15.96 9.27 19.01
CA ALA A 141 15.17 8.05 18.84
C ALA A 141 13.77 8.20 19.42
N ARG A 142 13.65 8.84 20.60
CA ARG A 142 12.36 9.18 21.22
C ARG A 142 11.50 10.10 20.35
N ARG A 143 12.10 11.05 19.62
CA ARG A 143 11.38 11.91 18.68
C ARG A 143 10.93 11.12 17.44
N THR A 144 11.78 10.26 16.89
CA THR A 144 11.44 9.35 15.80
C THR A 144 10.28 8.41 16.16
N PHE A 145 10.32 7.79 17.34
CA PHE A 145 9.21 6.95 17.83
C PHE A 145 7.88 7.70 17.88
N ARG A 146 7.90 8.96 18.33
CA ARG A 146 6.70 9.80 18.36
C ARG A 146 6.18 10.08 16.95
N ILE A 147 7.08 10.34 16.00
CA ILE A 147 6.71 10.56 14.59
C ILE A 147 6.04 9.31 14.03
N VAL A 148 6.63 8.13 14.21
CA VAL A 148 6.06 6.86 13.76
C VAL A 148 4.68 6.62 14.37
N TRP A 149 4.56 6.76 15.69
CA TRP A 149 3.30 6.58 16.41
C TRP A 149 2.20 7.52 15.92
N ALA A 150 2.53 8.79 15.66
CA ALA A 150 1.57 9.83 15.31
C ALA A 150 1.18 9.86 13.83
N ASN A 151 1.96 9.24 12.92
CA ASN A 151 1.77 9.44 11.47
C ASN A 151 1.62 8.15 10.68
N LEU A 152 2.25 7.04 11.07
CA LEU A 152 2.22 5.84 10.25
C LEU A 152 0.77 5.33 10.09
N PRO A 153 0.30 4.96 8.89
CA PRO A 153 -0.93 4.19 8.72
C PRO A 153 -0.76 2.70 9.05
N GLY A 154 -1.86 2.02 9.39
CA GLY A 154 -1.86 0.57 9.66
C GLY A 154 -1.33 0.18 11.06
N SER A 155 -1.50 -1.10 11.41
CA SER A 155 -1.02 -1.68 12.66
C SER A 155 0.41 -2.19 12.52
N PHE A 156 1.15 -2.09 13.62
CA PHE A 156 2.45 -2.69 13.81
C PHE A 156 2.55 -3.11 15.28
N ASP A 157 3.45 -4.04 15.57
CA ASP A 157 3.62 -4.57 16.91
C ASP A 157 4.77 -3.87 17.64
N GLN A 158 5.79 -3.44 16.89
CA GLN A 158 6.94 -2.72 17.44
C GLN A 158 7.61 -1.81 16.41
N VAL A 159 8.40 -0.86 16.91
CA VAL A 159 9.24 0.05 16.12
C VAL A 159 10.67 -0.09 16.60
N SER A 160 11.61 -0.24 15.68
CA SER A 160 13.05 -0.16 15.93
C SER A 160 13.62 1.10 15.29
N VAL A 161 14.35 1.88 16.08
CA VAL A 161 15.01 3.10 15.62
C VAL A 161 16.52 2.95 15.83
N SER A 162 17.28 3.09 14.76
CA SER A 162 18.74 3.05 14.75
C SER A 162 19.28 4.39 14.30
N LEU A 163 19.90 5.14 15.21
CA LEU A 163 20.49 6.44 14.90
C LEU A 163 22.01 6.38 15.00
N VAL A 164 22.70 6.84 13.96
CA VAL A 164 24.16 6.91 13.92
C VAL A 164 24.57 8.37 14.06
N GLY A 165 25.37 8.67 15.08
CA GLY A 165 25.97 10.00 15.26
C GLY A 165 27.30 10.15 14.53
N SER A 166 27.93 11.31 14.69
CA SER A 166 29.23 11.61 14.07
C SER A 166 30.39 10.76 14.61
N ASP A 167 30.20 10.06 15.72
CA ASP A 167 31.14 9.08 16.28
C ASP A 167 31.05 7.69 15.61
N GLY A 168 30.12 7.52 14.66
CA GLY A 168 29.93 6.30 13.87
C GLY A 168 29.33 5.13 14.63
N SER A 169 29.02 5.27 15.92
CA SER A 169 28.45 4.20 16.74
C SER A 169 26.92 4.28 16.73
N PRO A 170 26.19 3.25 16.26
CA PRO A 170 24.74 3.28 16.26
C PRO A 170 24.18 3.21 17.69
N THR A 171 23.19 4.03 17.97
CA THR A 171 22.27 3.86 19.10
C THR A 171 21.00 3.23 18.57
N VAL A 172 20.70 2.02 19.03
CA VAL A 172 19.51 1.26 18.63
C VAL A 172 18.55 1.16 19.81
N GLU A 173 17.33 1.62 19.60
CA GLU A 173 16.24 1.57 20.59
C GLU A 173 15.06 0.84 19.96
N LEU A 174 14.26 0.16 20.79
CA LEU A 174 13.07 -0.58 20.37
C LEU A 174 11.92 -0.25 21.32
N MET A 175 10.73 -0.02 20.77
CA MET A 175 9.51 0.12 21.56
C MET A 175 8.37 -0.68 20.92
N THR A 176 7.67 -1.46 21.74
CA THR A 176 6.42 -2.11 21.37
C THR A 176 5.29 -1.09 21.25
N SER A 177 4.24 -1.42 20.52
CA SER A 177 3.03 -0.59 20.43
C SER A 177 2.41 -0.26 21.78
N ALA A 178 2.51 -1.17 22.76
CA ALA A 178 2.07 -0.93 24.13
C ALA A 178 2.93 0.12 24.86
N GLU A 179 4.26 0.06 24.68
CA GLU A 179 5.19 1.06 25.25
C GLU A 179 5.04 2.42 24.57
N LEU A 180 4.76 2.46 23.27
CA LEU A 180 4.46 3.69 22.55
C LEU A 180 3.16 4.34 23.04
N GLU A 181 2.11 3.55 23.28
CA GLU A 181 0.87 4.04 23.86
C GLU A 181 1.07 4.58 25.29
N ASP A 182 1.84 3.89 26.13
CA ASP A 182 2.18 4.37 27.48
C ASP A 182 3.01 5.67 27.44
N ALA A 183 3.98 5.76 26.53
CA ALA A 183 4.89 6.89 26.43
C ALA A 183 4.27 8.14 25.78
N PHE A 184 3.38 7.98 24.81
CA PHE A 184 2.86 9.07 23.97
C PHE A 184 1.34 9.22 24.01
N GLY A 185 0.63 8.33 24.72
CA GLY A 185 -0.83 8.33 24.79
C GLY A 185 -1.48 7.63 23.60
N PRO A 186 -2.82 7.72 23.48
CA PRO A 186 -3.55 7.03 22.44
C PRO A 186 -3.12 7.50 21.05
N ARG A 187 -3.02 6.54 20.13
CA ARG A 187 -2.71 6.81 18.72
C ARG A 187 -3.83 7.67 18.09
N PRO A 188 -3.51 8.62 17.20
CA PRO A 188 -4.53 9.38 16.49
C PRO A 188 -5.56 8.48 15.79
N ASP A 189 -6.84 8.85 15.92
CA ASP A 189 -7.95 8.08 15.37
C ASP A 189 -7.83 7.91 13.85
N GLY A 190 -8.17 6.72 13.36
CA GLY A 190 -8.26 6.43 11.94
C GLY A 190 -6.95 5.98 11.27
N LEU A 191 -5.78 6.11 11.92
CA LEU A 191 -4.51 5.65 11.34
C LEU A 191 -4.45 4.13 11.16
N ALA A 192 -4.84 3.37 12.19
CA ALA A 192 -4.78 1.91 12.14
C ALA A 192 -5.71 1.30 11.07
N SER A 193 -6.80 1.98 10.74
CA SER A 193 -7.81 1.55 9.76
C SER A 193 -7.74 2.35 8.45
N ALA A 194 -6.74 3.22 8.27
CA ALA A 194 -6.60 4.02 7.07
C ALA A 194 -6.42 3.09 5.86
N PRO A 195 -7.11 3.32 4.73
CA PRO A 195 -6.93 2.52 3.53
C PRO A 195 -5.49 2.66 3.02
N VAL A 196 -5.02 1.70 2.23
CA VAL A 196 -3.77 1.86 1.47
C VAL A 196 -3.97 3.00 0.47
N GLU A 197 -3.14 4.03 0.51
CA GLU A 197 -3.10 5.03 -0.55
C GLU A 197 -2.42 4.44 -1.77
N THR A 198 -3.22 3.85 -2.66
CA THR A 198 -2.73 3.40 -3.96
C THR A 198 -2.65 4.60 -4.91
N ASP A 199 -1.56 4.75 -5.65
CA ASP A 199 -1.34 5.81 -6.66
C ASP A 199 -2.33 5.81 -7.86
N GLY A 200 -3.39 4.99 -7.79
CA GLY A 200 -4.44 4.86 -8.79
C GLY A 200 -3.98 4.18 -10.08
N ARG A 201 -2.72 3.76 -10.18
CA ARG A 201 -2.26 2.92 -11.29
C ARG A 201 -2.84 1.53 -11.05
N ALA A 202 -3.43 0.94 -12.10
CA ALA A 202 -3.85 -0.46 -12.01
C ALA A 202 -2.64 -1.30 -11.55
N PRO A 203 -2.82 -2.33 -10.70
CA PRO A 203 -1.78 -3.32 -10.45
C PRO A 203 -1.52 -3.99 -11.80
N ALA A 204 -0.65 -3.38 -12.59
CA ALA A 204 -0.64 -3.58 -14.03
C ALA A 204 0.15 -4.84 -14.32
N LEU A 205 -0.50 -6.00 -14.15
CA LEU A 205 -0.32 -7.28 -14.86
C LEU A 205 1.12 -7.79 -15.11
N ASN A 206 2.15 -7.19 -14.52
CA ASN A 206 3.58 -7.38 -14.79
C ASN A 206 4.50 -6.89 -13.62
N ARG A 207 3.98 -6.56 -12.43
CA ARG A 207 4.79 -5.99 -11.32
C ARG A 207 4.36 -6.57 -9.97
N PRO A 208 5.06 -7.55 -9.40
CA PRO A 208 4.70 -8.12 -8.09
C PRO A 208 5.25 -7.27 -6.93
N GLY A 209 4.45 -6.31 -6.41
CA GLY A 209 4.83 -5.56 -5.20
C GLY A 209 4.04 -4.28 -4.91
N GLU A 210 4.26 -3.70 -3.72
CA GLU A 210 3.84 -2.40 -3.18
C GLU A 210 5.04 -1.43 -3.12
N CYS A 211 4.89 -0.22 -3.69
CA CYS A 211 5.91 0.84 -3.63
C CYS A 211 5.30 2.22 -3.33
N SER A 212 5.98 3.03 -2.52
CA SER A 212 5.84 4.49 -2.49
C SER A 212 6.72 5.10 -3.58
N TRP A 213 6.13 5.55 -4.67
CA TRP A 213 6.89 6.16 -5.77
C TRP A 213 7.47 7.53 -5.44
N GLU A 214 6.85 8.27 -4.52
CA GLU A 214 7.31 9.62 -4.16
C GLU A 214 8.64 9.58 -3.41
N HIS A 215 8.86 8.52 -2.63
CA HIS A 215 10.04 8.39 -1.77
C HIS A 215 10.78 7.05 -1.97
N GLY A 216 10.54 6.36 -3.09
CA GLY A 216 11.31 5.19 -3.50
C GLY A 216 11.22 3.91 -2.65
N TYR A 217 10.39 3.84 -1.61
CA TYR A 217 10.24 2.64 -0.78
C TYR A 217 9.48 1.54 -1.52
N CYS A 218 10.04 0.33 -1.59
CA CYS A 218 9.49 -0.80 -2.35
C CYS A 218 9.59 -2.14 -1.59
N ASP A 219 8.82 -3.14 -2.00
CA ASP A 219 8.88 -4.52 -1.50
C ASP A 219 9.43 -5.53 -2.52
N GLU A 220 9.72 -5.09 -3.77
CA GLU A 220 10.31 -5.90 -4.83
C GLU A 220 11.74 -5.44 -5.16
N LEU A 221 12.66 -6.41 -5.28
CA LEU A 221 14.06 -6.16 -5.62
C LEU A 221 14.24 -5.85 -7.11
N SER A 222 15.20 -4.99 -7.44
CA SER A 222 15.70 -4.86 -8.81
C SER A 222 16.34 -6.17 -9.29
N GLU A 223 16.35 -6.41 -10.61
CA GLU A 223 16.97 -7.62 -11.19
C GLU A 223 18.45 -7.77 -10.76
N THR A 224 19.17 -6.65 -10.65
CA THR A 224 20.55 -6.62 -10.17
C THR A 224 20.64 -7.09 -8.73
N LEU A 225 19.82 -6.55 -7.82
CA LEU A 225 19.84 -6.93 -6.40
C LEU A 225 19.38 -8.39 -6.18
N ALA A 226 18.44 -8.89 -7.00
CA ALA A 226 17.95 -10.26 -6.95
C ALA A 226 18.92 -11.31 -7.55
N SER A 227 20.01 -10.87 -8.19
CA SER A 227 20.93 -11.74 -8.93
C SER A 227 21.82 -12.64 -8.05
N GLU A 228 22.32 -13.74 -8.62
CA GLU A 228 23.30 -14.62 -7.95
C GLU A 228 24.65 -13.91 -7.77
N GLN A 229 25.02 -13.00 -8.68
CA GLN A 229 26.21 -12.15 -8.57
C GLN A 229 26.17 -11.34 -7.28
N THR A 230 25.05 -10.68 -6.99
CA THR A 230 24.86 -9.93 -5.74
C THR A 230 25.03 -10.85 -4.53
N ARG A 231 24.44 -12.04 -4.55
CA ARG A 231 24.63 -13.03 -3.47
C ARG A 231 26.09 -13.44 -3.28
N ILE A 232 26.87 -13.52 -4.35
CA ILE A 232 28.29 -13.86 -4.28
C ILE A 232 29.12 -12.69 -3.76
N LEU A 233 28.80 -11.45 -4.16
CA LEU A 233 29.42 -10.25 -3.60
C LEU A 233 29.13 -10.14 -2.10
N ILE A 234 27.90 -10.41 -1.66
CA ILE A 234 27.55 -10.44 -0.23
C ILE A 234 28.46 -11.41 0.53
N ARG A 235 28.64 -12.66 0.06
CA ARG A 235 29.54 -13.63 0.72
C ARG A 235 30.99 -13.17 0.79
N ARG A 236 31.44 -12.38 -0.20
CA ARG A 236 32.81 -11.87 -0.27
C ARG A 236 33.01 -10.66 0.64
N GLY A 237 32.07 -9.73 0.66
CA GLY A 237 32.14 -8.49 1.44
C GLY A 237 31.79 -8.69 2.91
N CYS A 238 30.94 -9.67 3.20
CA CYS A 238 30.41 -9.96 4.52
C CYS A 238 30.55 -11.46 4.84
N PRO A 239 31.78 -11.96 5.06
CA PRO A 239 32.04 -13.38 5.24
C PRO A 239 31.45 -13.97 6.53
N GLU A 240 31.22 -13.12 7.54
CA GLU A 240 30.62 -13.52 8.84
C GLU A 240 29.10 -13.73 8.76
N VAL A 241 28.49 -13.34 7.65
CA VAL A 241 27.05 -13.49 7.42
C VAL A 241 26.75 -14.89 6.89
N ASP A 242 26.05 -15.72 7.66
CA ASP A 242 25.52 -16.98 7.15
C ASP A 242 24.28 -16.74 6.28
N LEU A 243 24.46 -16.78 4.97
CA LEU A 243 23.37 -16.65 4.00
C LEU A 243 22.30 -17.75 4.08
N ARG A 244 22.50 -18.82 4.85
CA ARG A 244 21.45 -19.82 5.10
C ARG A 244 20.47 -19.38 6.20
N GLU A 245 20.93 -18.49 7.07
CA GLU A 245 20.14 -17.88 8.14
C GLU A 245 19.60 -16.51 7.71
N PHE A 246 19.85 -16.13 6.46
CA PHE A 246 19.38 -14.89 5.87
C PHE A 246 17.84 -14.84 5.85
N PRO A 247 17.24 -13.71 6.26
CA PRO A 247 15.81 -13.50 6.08
C PRO A 247 15.43 -13.71 4.61
N GLU A 248 14.32 -14.38 4.35
CA GLU A 248 13.84 -14.63 2.99
C GLU A 248 13.55 -13.33 2.22
N ARG A 249 13.31 -12.23 2.95
CA ARG A 249 13.04 -10.90 2.41
C ARG A 249 13.86 -9.83 3.14
N PRO A 250 14.33 -8.80 2.42
CA PRO A 250 14.96 -7.64 3.05
C PRO A 250 13.93 -6.88 3.90
N ALA A 251 14.41 -6.19 4.93
CA ALA A 251 13.61 -5.29 5.74
C ALA A 251 13.31 -3.98 5.02
N SER A 252 14.19 -3.54 4.11
CA SER A 252 14.01 -2.33 3.32
C SER A 252 14.50 -2.55 1.90
N ILE A 253 13.76 -2.02 0.93
CA ILE A 253 14.22 -1.82 -0.45
C ILE A 253 13.91 -0.37 -0.81
N HIS A 254 14.91 0.34 -1.31
CA HIS A 254 14.79 1.74 -1.65
C HIS A 254 15.34 1.96 -3.06
N ILE A 255 14.55 2.62 -3.91
CA ILE A 255 14.96 3.15 -5.21
C ILE A 255 15.31 4.63 -5.03
N HIS A 256 16.54 4.98 -5.36
CA HIS A 256 17.10 6.32 -5.16
C HIS A 256 17.07 7.06 -6.50
N GLU A 257 16.46 8.26 -6.52
CA GLU A 257 16.43 9.11 -7.72
C GLU A 257 17.54 10.18 -7.73
N GLU A 258 18.04 10.59 -6.56
CA GLU A 258 18.96 11.75 -6.41
C GLU A 258 20.37 11.41 -5.91
N TYR A 259 20.62 10.18 -5.45
CA TYR A 259 21.93 9.75 -4.95
C TYR A 259 22.75 9.01 -6.01
N ASP A 260 24.05 8.84 -5.74
CA ASP A 260 24.96 8.09 -6.61
C ASP A 260 24.53 6.61 -6.77
N PHE A 261 23.74 6.08 -5.83
CA PHE A 261 23.11 4.76 -5.92
C PHE A 261 21.72 4.88 -6.55
N HIS A 262 21.29 3.87 -7.31
CA HIS A 262 19.95 3.76 -7.89
C HIS A 262 19.02 2.87 -7.09
N SER A 263 19.56 1.88 -6.40
CA SER A 263 18.75 0.99 -5.58
C SER A 263 19.57 0.40 -4.45
N SER A 264 18.96 0.27 -3.28
CA SER A 264 19.54 -0.43 -2.14
C SER A 264 18.55 -1.42 -1.54
N MET A 265 19.08 -2.45 -0.88
CA MET A 265 18.33 -3.34 -0.01
C MET A 265 19.05 -3.51 1.33
N THR A 266 18.29 -3.58 2.42
CA THR A 266 18.83 -3.80 3.76
C THR A 266 18.17 -5.00 4.41
N PHE A 267 18.98 -5.88 4.97
CA PHE A 267 18.57 -6.99 5.83
C PHE A 267 18.98 -6.67 7.25
N LEU A 268 18.09 -6.90 8.20
CA LEU A 268 18.45 -6.96 9.62
C LEU A 268 18.70 -8.43 9.94
N LEU A 269 19.90 -8.74 10.41
CA LEU A 269 20.41 -10.12 10.43
C LEU A 269 20.04 -10.88 11.69
N ASN A 270 19.78 -10.15 12.77
CA ASN A 270 19.46 -10.68 14.10
C ASN A 270 18.29 -9.86 14.67
N SER A 271 18.13 -9.88 16.00
CA SER A 271 17.17 -9.01 16.71
C SER A 271 17.27 -7.56 16.22
N PRO A 272 16.15 -6.84 16.07
CA PRO A 272 16.15 -5.44 15.65
C PRO A 272 16.94 -4.50 16.59
N THR A 273 17.38 -4.98 17.75
CA THR A 273 18.23 -4.27 18.72
C THR A 273 19.72 -4.61 18.63
N SER A 274 20.13 -5.65 17.89
CA SER A 274 21.54 -6.03 17.85
C SER A 274 22.39 -5.04 17.04
N GLY A 275 21.75 -4.27 16.17
CA GLY A 275 22.43 -3.41 15.21
C GLY A 275 23.14 -4.20 14.11
N ASP A 276 22.86 -5.51 13.99
CA ASP A 276 23.42 -6.32 12.91
C ASP A 276 22.59 -6.16 11.65
N TYR A 277 23.23 -5.70 10.59
CA TYR A 277 22.59 -5.45 9.31
C TYR A 277 23.51 -5.84 8.15
N LEU A 278 22.91 -6.04 6.99
CA LEU A 278 23.57 -6.05 5.70
C LEU A 278 22.84 -5.07 4.80
N THR A 279 23.55 -4.11 4.23
CA THR A 279 23.06 -3.26 3.16
C THR A 279 23.81 -3.56 1.88
N VAL A 280 23.08 -3.64 0.77
CA VAL A 280 23.64 -3.68 -0.57
C VAL A 280 23.07 -2.53 -1.36
N SER A 281 23.94 -1.69 -1.90
CA SER A 281 23.59 -0.56 -2.76
C SER A 281 24.20 -0.75 -4.14
N VAL A 282 23.48 -0.35 -5.19
CA VAL A 282 23.92 -0.45 -6.59
C VAL A 282 23.84 0.93 -7.23
N SER A 283 24.89 1.33 -7.94
CA SER A 283 25.01 2.60 -8.68
C SER A 283 25.16 2.36 -10.19
N ASP A 284 25.11 3.43 -10.98
CA ASP A 284 25.50 3.40 -12.40
C ASP A 284 27.02 3.62 -12.59
N ASP A 285 27.78 3.94 -11.54
CA ASP A 285 29.22 4.13 -11.65
C ASP A 285 29.91 2.77 -11.84
N SER A 286 30.53 2.59 -13.00
CA SER A 286 31.29 1.38 -13.30
C SER A 286 32.44 1.09 -12.31
N ALA A 287 33.01 2.09 -11.64
CA ALA A 287 34.08 1.92 -10.67
C ALA A 287 33.55 1.55 -9.28
N GLU A 288 32.38 2.06 -8.91
CA GLU A 288 31.73 1.88 -7.60
C GLU A 288 30.32 1.28 -7.73
N PHE A 289 30.21 0.28 -8.60
CA PHE A 289 28.93 -0.25 -9.09
C PHE A 289 28.07 -0.88 -8.00
N ALA A 290 28.68 -1.60 -7.07
CA ALA A 290 27.99 -2.20 -5.95
C ALA A 290 28.76 -1.98 -4.66
N GLN A 291 28.07 -1.53 -3.62
CA GLN A 291 28.61 -1.46 -2.26
C GLN A 291 27.89 -2.49 -1.40
N VAL A 292 28.66 -3.29 -0.68
CA VAL A 292 28.18 -4.24 0.31
C VAL A 292 28.74 -3.82 1.65
N SER A 293 27.86 -3.48 2.58
CA SER A 293 28.24 -3.08 3.93
C SER A 293 27.47 -3.94 4.94
N CYS A 294 28.14 -4.41 6.00
CA CYS A 294 27.47 -5.11 7.09
C CYS A 294 28.08 -4.78 8.44
N SER A 295 27.25 -4.93 9.47
CA SER A 295 27.65 -4.96 10.87
C SER A 295 27.23 -6.31 11.44
N VAL A 296 28.16 -7.08 12.01
CA VAL A 296 27.87 -8.36 12.66
C VAL A 296 28.66 -8.44 13.96
N GLY A 297 27.96 -8.56 15.10
CA GLY A 297 28.61 -8.65 16.42
C GLY A 297 29.40 -7.39 16.79
N GLY A 298 29.06 -6.24 16.20
CA GLY A 298 29.77 -4.98 16.37
C GLY A 298 31.01 -4.80 15.49
N GLU A 299 31.36 -5.78 14.65
CA GLU A 299 32.37 -5.62 13.60
C GLU A 299 31.74 -5.07 12.33
N TRP A 300 32.35 -4.04 11.74
CA TRP A 300 31.88 -3.38 10.54
C TRP A 300 32.74 -3.74 9.34
N PHE A 301 32.08 -4.11 8.24
CA PHE A 301 32.69 -4.42 6.96
C PHE A 301 32.04 -3.56 5.89
N ASP A 302 32.86 -3.04 4.98
CA ASP A 302 32.40 -2.27 3.84
C ASP A 302 33.30 -2.56 2.65
N GLN A 303 32.68 -2.98 1.56
CA GLN A 303 33.37 -3.34 0.35
C GLN A 303 32.65 -2.78 -0.87
N VAL A 304 33.39 -1.99 -1.64
CA VAL A 304 32.96 -1.47 -2.93
C VAL A 304 33.49 -2.37 -4.04
N TYR A 305 32.66 -2.63 -5.03
CA TYR A 305 32.93 -3.48 -6.19
C TYR A 305 32.65 -2.71 -7.48
N SER A 306 33.57 -2.84 -8.43
CA SER A 306 33.37 -2.35 -9.79
C SER A 306 32.37 -3.22 -10.56
N ARG A 307 31.85 -2.67 -11.66
CA ARG A 307 30.98 -3.40 -12.58
C ARG A 307 31.65 -4.67 -13.13
N ALA A 308 32.96 -4.59 -13.40
CA ALA A 308 33.73 -5.73 -13.88
C ALA A 308 33.82 -6.85 -12.84
N GLU A 309 33.95 -6.52 -11.56
CA GLU A 309 33.95 -7.51 -10.47
C GLU A 309 32.58 -8.14 -10.26
N TYR A 310 31.51 -7.35 -10.39
CA TYR A 310 30.13 -7.85 -10.37
C TYR A 310 29.87 -8.83 -11.52
N ASP A 311 30.19 -8.44 -12.77
CA ASP A 311 29.95 -9.29 -13.94
C ASP A 311 30.79 -10.59 -13.90
N GLN A 312 31.94 -10.58 -13.22
CA GLN A 312 32.81 -11.75 -13.01
C GLN A 312 32.41 -12.62 -11.82
N ALA A 313 31.42 -12.24 -11.03
CA ALA A 313 31.02 -12.95 -9.81
C ALA A 313 30.25 -14.26 -10.07
N VAL A 314 30.29 -14.85 -11.26
CA VAL A 314 29.54 -16.06 -11.67
C VAL A 314 30.33 -17.36 -11.59
#